data_AF-A0A0C2D2H4-F1
#
_entry.id   AF-A0A0C2D2H4-F1
#
_cell.length_a   1.000
_cell.length_b   1.000
_cell.length_c   1.000
_cell.angle_alpha   90.00
_cell.angle_beta   90.00
_cell.angle_gamma   90.00
#
_symmetry.space_group_name_H-M   'P 1'
#
loop_
_entity.id
_entity.type
_entity.pdbx_description
1 polymer ?
#
loop_
_entity_poly.entity_id
_entity_poly.type
_entity_poly.pdbx_seq_one_letter_code
_entity_poly.pdbx_strand_id
1 'polypeptide(L)'
;MEKYLDYTLMVDLVALPQHSSAGAMENWGLILGHYELLMVDRDYVNIARLSRVGNTVAHETVHMWFGDLITMDWWSDVFIKEGFAKYWSANAHAYAIPEQTAYAL
;
A
#
# COMPACT_ATOMS: atom_id res chain seq x y z
N MET A 1 -2.64 -10.63 3.31
CA MET A 1 -1.57 -11.47 2.72
C MET A 1 -1.21 -12.64 3.63
N GLU A 2 -1.03 -12.44 4.92
CA GLU A 2 -0.74 -13.51 5.90
C GLU A 2 -1.67 -14.73 5.77
N LYS A 3 -2.99 -14.52 5.73
CA LYS A 3 -3.98 -15.60 5.50
C LYS A 3 -3.76 -16.41 4.22
N TYR A 4 -3.16 -15.80 3.20
CA TYR A 4 -2.95 -16.42 1.89
C TYR A 4 -1.59 -17.09 1.76
N LEU A 5 -0.58 -16.62 2.50
CA LEU A 5 0.82 -17.04 2.35
C LEU A 5 1.41 -17.69 3.60
N ASP A 6 0.66 -17.75 4.70
CA ASP A 6 1.07 -18.33 5.99
C ASP A 6 2.42 -17.81 6.49
N TYR A 7 2.64 -16.49 6.30
CA TYR A 7 3.87 -15.81 6.67
C TYR A 7 3.53 -14.42 7.21
N THR A 8 3.93 -14.16 8.47
CA THR A 8 3.68 -12.89 9.18
C THR A 8 4.88 -11.97 9.08
N LEU A 9 4.61 -10.70 8.77
CA LEU A 9 5.63 -9.66 8.63
C LEU A 9 5.25 -8.47 9.52
N MET A 10 6.24 -7.95 10.23
CA MET A 10 6.10 -6.70 10.99
C MET A 10 6.44 -5.52 10.08
N VAL A 11 5.66 -4.45 10.16
CA VAL A 11 5.90 -3.24 9.36
C VAL A 11 5.56 -1.99 10.16
N ASP A 12 6.47 -1.03 10.14
CA ASP A 12 6.24 0.33 10.62
C ASP A 12 5.88 1.25 9.45
N LEU A 13 5.04 2.25 9.70
CA LEU A 13 4.69 3.29 8.74
C LEU A 13 5.16 4.65 9.25
N VAL A 14 5.97 5.36 8.45
CA VAL A 14 6.44 6.70 8.78
C VAL A 14 6.04 7.71 7.71
N ALA A 15 5.16 8.61 8.11
CA ALA A 15 4.73 9.76 7.35
C ALA A 15 5.77 10.90 7.42
N LEU A 16 6.29 11.30 6.27
CA LEU A 16 7.29 12.35 6.14
C LEU A 16 6.66 13.64 5.59
N PRO A 17 7.06 14.83 6.10
CA PRO A 17 6.56 16.11 5.61
C PRO A 17 7.02 16.42 4.19
N GLN A 18 8.15 15.85 3.78
CA GLN A 18 8.67 15.88 2.41
C GLN A 18 9.21 14.50 2.07
N HIS A 19 8.80 13.96 0.93
CA HIS A 19 9.23 12.65 0.45
C HIS A 19 9.45 12.69 -1.06
N SER A 20 10.03 11.62 -1.62
CA SER A 20 10.30 11.48 -3.05
C SER A 20 9.05 11.66 -3.91
N SER A 21 9.23 11.96 -5.20
CA SER A 21 8.13 12.08 -6.16
C SER A 21 7.32 10.79 -6.37
N ALA A 22 7.84 9.64 -5.92
CA ALA A 22 7.13 8.35 -5.98
C ALA A 22 5.97 8.26 -4.98
N GLY A 23 5.95 9.12 -3.95
CA GLY A 23 4.86 9.21 -2.97
C GLY A 23 5.04 8.31 -1.75
N ALA A 24 5.32 7.02 -1.94
CA ALA A 24 5.69 6.07 -0.88
C ALA A 24 6.76 5.08 -1.37
N MET A 25 7.38 4.36 -0.44
CA MET A 25 8.44 3.39 -0.73
C MET A 25 8.40 2.24 0.29
N GLU A 26 8.49 1.02 -0.25
CA GLU A 26 8.31 -0.25 0.45
C GLU A 26 9.54 -0.80 1.17
N ASN A 27 10.34 0.02 1.85
CA ASN A 27 11.52 -0.55 2.52
C ASN A 27 11.08 -1.64 3.52
N TRP A 28 11.75 -2.79 3.48
CA TRP A 28 11.32 -3.98 4.22
C TRP A 28 11.23 -3.70 5.73
N GLY A 29 10.00 -3.79 6.26
CA GLY A 29 9.70 -3.52 7.67
C GLY A 29 9.52 -2.04 8.02
N LEU A 30 9.74 -1.12 7.09
CA LEU A 30 9.59 0.33 7.27
C LEU A 30 9.10 1.03 6.00
N ILE A 31 7.78 1.17 5.88
CA ILE A 31 7.17 1.93 4.80
C ILE A 31 7.36 3.42 5.07
N LEU A 32 7.99 4.12 4.13
CA LEU A 32 8.17 5.56 4.16
C LEU A 32 7.27 6.20 3.11
N GLY A 33 6.64 7.33 3.43
CA GLY A 33 5.84 8.02 2.43
C GLY A 33 5.51 9.44 2.81
N HIS A 34 5.03 10.20 1.84
CA HIS A 34 4.54 11.55 2.06
C HIS A 34 3.35 11.49 3.01
N TYR A 35 3.28 12.40 4.00
CA TYR A 35 2.22 12.38 5.02
C TYR A 35 0.82 12.33 4.42
N GLU A 36 0.64 13.01 3.30
CA GLU A 36 -0.56 12.99 2.50
C GLU A 36 -1.04 11.59 2.06
N LEU A 37 -0.14 10.66 1.83
CA LEU A 37 -0.49 9.32 1.35
C LEU A 37 -0.58 8.29 2.47
N LEU A 38 -0.19 8.64 3.70
CA LEU A 38 -0.15 7.74 4.84
C LEU A 38 -1.00 8.19 6.04
N MET A 39 -1.46 9.45 6.07
CA MET A 39 -2.24 10.01 7.17
C MET A 39 -3.61 10.50 6.70
N VAL A 40 -4.60 10.34 7.58
CA VAL A 40 -5.94 10.90 7.41
C VAL A 40 -6.37 11.59 8.71
N ASP A 41 -7.04 12.72 8.55
CA ASP A 41 -7.78 13.37 9.63
C ASP A 41 -9.26 13.04 9.49
N ARG A 42 -9.83 12.35 10.48
CA ARG A 42 -11.21 11.86 10.41
C ARG A 42 -12.26 12.96 10.30
N ASP A 43 -11.96 14.15 10.80
CA ASP A 43 -12.92 15.26 10.82
C ASP A 43 -12.96 16.00 9.47
N TYR A 44 -11.93 15.84 8.65
CA TYR A 44 -11.75 16.60 7.39
C TYR A 44 -11.51 15.73 6.15
N VAL A 45 -11.37 14.42 6.29
CA VAL A 45 -11.09 13.52 5.17
C VAL A 45 -12.28 13.39 4.23
N ASN A 46 -12.03 13.45 2.92
CA ASN A 46 -13.02 13.11 1.90
C ASN A 46 -12.80 11.68 1.37
N ILE A 47 -13.80 11.13 0.68
CA ILE A 47 -13.77 9.74 0.19
C ILE A 47 -12.56 9.49 -0.73
N ALA A 48 -12.27 10.43 -1.65
CA ALA A 48 -11.13 10.30 -2.56
C ALA A 48 -9.80 10.21 -1.81
N ARG A 49 -9.63 10.99 -0.74
CA ARG A 49 -8.41 10.98 0.08
C ARG A 49 -8.31 9.72 0.92
N LEU A 50 -9.39 9.31 1.57
CA LEU A 50 -9.44 8.08 2.35
C LEU A 50 -9.12 6.86 1.47
N SER A 51 -9.73 6.81 0.28
CA SER A 51 -9.46 5.81 -0.76
C SER A 51 -7.99 5.83 -1.19
N ARG A 52 -7.42 7.01 -1.45
CA ARG A 52 -6.02 7.13 -1.87
C ARG A 52 -5.05 6.63 -0.81
N VAL A 53 -5.23 7.03 0.45
CA VAL A 53 -4.38 6.58 1.57
C VAL A 53 -4.50 5.08 1.77
N GLY A 54 -5.73 4.56 1.79
CA GLY A 54 -5.98 3.12 1.91
C GLY A 54 -5.33 2.31 0.78
N ASN A 55 -5.40 2.79 -0.46
CA ASN A 55 -4.74 2.15 -1.60
C ASN A 55 -3.22 2.16 -1.46
N THR A 56 -2.62 3.30 -1.11
CA THR A 56 -1.16 3.40 -0.93
C THR A 56 -0.69 2.48 0.19
N VAL A 57 -1.30 2.53 1.38
CA VAL A 57 -0.93 1.65 2.49
C VAL A 57 -1.02 0.18 2.08
N ALA A 58 -2.07 -0.21 1.37
CA ALA A 58 -2.22 -1.58 0.88
C ALA A 58 -1.16 -1.96 -0.17
N HIS A 59 -0.86 -1.06 -1.12
CA HIS A 59 0.15 -1.26 -2.16
C HIS A 59 1.52 -1.54 -1.54
N GLU A 60 1.97 -0.65 -0.65
CA GLU A 60 3.26 -0.81 0.03
C GLU A 60 3.29 -2.02 0.98
N THR A 61 2.17 -2.37 1.61
CA THR A 61 2.09 -3.56 2.47
C THR A 61 2.23 -4.85 1.66
N VAL A 62 1.68 -4.91 0.44
CA VAL A 62 1.83 -6.10 -0.42
C VAL A 62 3.28 -6.32 -0.83
N HIS A 63 4.07 -5.24 -0.95
CA HIS A 63 5.47 -5.35 -1.29
C HIS A 63 6.32 -6.12 -0.28
N MET A 64 5.89 -6.17 0.99
CA MET A 64 6.52 -7.01 2.02
C MET A 64 6.60 -8.49 1.59
N TRP A 65 5.65 -8.95 0.76
CA TRP A 65 5.71 -10.26 0.11
C TRP A 65 6.24 -10.20 -1.33
N PHE A 66 5.79 -9.22 -2.14
CA PHE A 66 6.14 -9.11 -3.56
C PHE A 66 6.99 -7.86 -3.83
N GLY A 67 8.31 -8.04 -3.82
CA GLY A 67 9.30 -6.96 -3.82
C GLY A 67 10.41 -7.29 -2.84
N ASP A 68 10.02 -7.61 -1.60
CA ASP A 68 10.94 -7.92 -0.51
C ASP A 68 11.20 -9.44 -0.36
N LEU A 69 10.17 -10.23 -0.01
CA LEU A 69 10.32 -11.68 0.17
C LEU A 69 10.51 -12.41 -1.17
N ILE A 70 9.72 -12.03 -2.17
CA ILE A 70 9.82 -12.50 -3.55
C ILE A 70 10.26 -11.31 -4.40
N THR A 71 11.56 -11.23 -4.65
CA THR A 71 12.17 -10.21 -5.49
C THR A 71 12.41 -10.76 -6.89
N MET A 72 12.15 -9.93 -7.91
CA MET A 72 12.51 -10.26 -9.29
C MET A 72 14.03 -10.44 -9.46
N ASP A 73 14.44 -11.29 -10.40
CA ASP A 73 15.86 -11.46 -10.73
C ASP A 73 16.46 -10.22 -11.42
N TRP A 74 15.64 -9.51 -12.21
CA TRP A 74 16.06 -8.31 -12.92
C TRP A 74 14.92 -7.32 -13.16
N TRP A 75 15.26 -6.06 -13.39
CA TRP A 75 14.32 -4.94 -13.57
C TRP A 75 13.38 -5.10 -14.78
N SER A 76 13.70 -5.95 -15.75
CA SER A 76 12.78 -6.32 -16.83
C SER A 76 11.46 -6.90 -16.30
N ASP A 77 11.51 -7.53 -15.13
CA ASP A 77 10.40 -8.24 -14.50
C ASP A 77 9.77 -7.45 -13.34
N VAL A 78 9.92 -6.11 -13.35
CA VAL A 78 9.36 -5.19 -12.34
C VAL A 78 7.85 -5.37 -12.11
N PHE A 79 7.14 -5.94 -13.09
CA PHE A 79 5.74 -6.28 -12.95
C PHE A 79 5.46 -7.26 -11.80
N ILE A 80 6.42 -8.13 -11.44
CA ILE A 80 6.26 -9.08 -10.31
C ILE A 80 6.07 -8.32 -9.01
N LYS A 81 6.79 -7.20 -8.84
CA LYS A 81 6.67 -6.31 -7.70
C LYS A 81 5.42 -5.41 -7.85
N GLU A 82 5.44 -4.53 -8.84
CA GLU A 82 4.47 -3.43 -8.96
C GLU A 82 3.09 -3.90 -9.42
N GLY A 83 3.04 -4.92 -10.28
CA GLY A 83 1.79 -5.47 -10.80
C GLY A 83 1.00 -6.20 -9.73
N PHE A 84 1.66 -7.00 -8.89
CA PHE A 84 1.01 -7.68 -7.77
C PHE A 84 0.52 -6.68 -6.71
N ALA A 85 1.35 -5.71 -6.33
CA ALA A 85 0.95 -4.67 -5.40
C ALA A 85 -0.25 -3.86 -5.93
N LYS A 86 -0.26 -3.54 -7.23
CA LYS A 86 -1.40 -2.84 -7.86
C LYS A 86 -2.68 -3.67 -7.89
N TYR A 87 -2.58 -4.95 -8.23
CA TYR A 87 -3.73 -5.86 -8.31
C TYR A 87 -4.40 -6.06 -6.94
N TRP A 88 -3.59 -6.30 -5.91
CA TRP A 88 -4.11 -6.53 -4.56
C TRP A 88 -4.61 -5.26 -3.89
N SER A 89 -3.90 -4.13 -4.05
CA SER A 89 -4.31 -2.85 -3.48
C SER A 89 -5.61 -2.31 -4.08
N ALA A 90 -5.92 -2.63 -5.34
CA ALA A 90 -7.20 -2.28 -5.96
C ALA A 90 -8.40 -2.95 -5.25
N ASN A 91 -8.19 -4.12 -4.66
CA ASN A 91 -9.23 -4.81 -3.88
C ASN A 91 -9.23 -4.40 -2.41
N ALA A 92 -8.19 -3.74 -1.92
CA ALA A 92 -8.06 -3.40 -0.51
C ALA A 92 -9.15 -2.44 -0.02
N HIS A 93 -9.71 -1.58 -0.90
CA HIS A 93 -10.86 -0.73 -0.57
C HIS A 93 -12.06 -1.52 -0.07
N ALA A 94 -12.35 -2.66 -0.72
CA ALA A 94 -13.48 -3.51 -0.35
C ALA A 94 -13.32 -4.16 1.04
N TYR A 95 -12.08 -4.30 1.51
CA TYR A 95 -11.78 -4.87 2.83
C TYR A 95 -11.58 -3.81 3.91
N ALA A 96 -10.95 -2.68 3.58
CA ALA A 96 -10.61 -1.63 4.53
C ALA A 96 -11.78 -0.68 4.80
N ILE A 97 -12.68 -0.49 3.84
CA ILE A 97 -13.85 0.38 3.97
C ILE A 97 -15.07 -0.32 3.33
N PRO A 98 -15.54 -1.44 3.92
CA PRO A 98 -16.58 -2.27 3.31
C PRO A 98 -17.86 -1.48 3.02
N GLU A 99 -18.23 -0.55 3.90
CA GLU A 99 -19.39 0.33 3.74
C GLU A 99 -19.32 1.27 2.51
N GLN A 100 -18.13 1.50 1.94
CA GLN A 100 -17.93 2.35 0.77
C GLN A 100 -17.70 1.57 -0.53
N THR A 101 -17.71 0.23 -0.48
CA THR A 101 -17.51 -0.64 -1.66
C THR A 101 -18.49 -0.33 -2.80
N ALA A 102 -19.72 0.07 -2.48
CA ALA A 102 -20.75 0.44 -3.46
C ALA A 102 -20.43 1.71 -4.26
N TYR A 103 -19.48 2.54 -3.79
CA TYR A 103 -19.10 3.82 -4.38
C TYR A 103 -17.68 3.81 -4.98
N ALA A 104 -17.00 2.66 -4.97
CA ALA A 104 -15.60 2.51 -5.35
C ALA A 104 -15.37 2.16 -6.83
N LEU A 105 -16.34 2.47 -7.72
CA LEU A 105 -16.24 2.27 -9.17
C LEU A 105 -15.61 3.47 -9.88
#